data_AF-A0A7G1I9Y6-F1
#
_entry.id   AF-A0A7G1I9Y6-F1
#
_cell.length_a   1.000
_cell.length_b   1.000
_cell.length_c   1.000
_cell.angle_alpha   90.00
_cell.angle_beta   90.00
_cell.angle_gamma   90.00
#
_symmetry.space_group_name_H-M   'P 1'
#
loop_
_entity.id
_entity.type
_entity.pdbx_description
1 polymer ?
#
loop_
_entity_poly.entity_id
_entity_poly.type
_entity_poly.pdbx_seq_one_letter_code
_entity_poly.pdbx_strand_id
1 'polypeptide(L)'
;MGSITPDQLAGKVPLTAEQASVLSQLQAQEHGMSVDALTTAEQRLGAQRGMIANSWQLMSNPNISFPKTQLTVGAKQGSDTVKGGISQLPASVQQALNSPNAIFMHQMNDIAGIVKDGDRGFQTNTELDRAMIHKASVMMDTPIWHIDPASRGQNVERDPALDPTVSNVLSAVSPDHQVVHDTIKSGADGDKFLRNITHHYWKDNGQGLDPCFRGLGIRRWSRGRRKGSPPKPPTSTVHISVVTSRSCCIFRETTPLAR
;
A
#
# COMPACT_ATOMS: atom_id res chain seq x y z
N MET A 1 -18.24 -11.75 6.98
CA MET A 1 -17.07 -11.72 6.08
C MET A 1 -15.91 -12.61 6.52
N GLY A 2 -15.77 -13.00 7.80
CA GLY A 2 -14.65 -13.84 8.28
C GLY A 2 -14.63 -15.32 7.87
N SER A 3 -15.32 -15.70 6.79
CA SER A 3 -15.38 -17.09 6.27
C SER A 3 -15.02 -17.19 4.79
N ILE A 4 -14.51 -16.12 4.18
CA ILE A 4 -14.08 -16.12 2.79
C ILE A 4 -12.78 -16.92 2.67
N THR A 5 -12.73 -17.84 1.71
CA THR A 5 -11.59 -18.75 1.54
C THR A 5 -10.55 -18.20 0.56
N PRO A 6 -9.29 -18.67 0.61
CA PRO A 6 -8.27 -18.30 -0.38
C PRO A 6 -8.68 -18.63 -1.83
N ASP A 7 -9.39 -19.72 -2.06
CA ASP A 7 -9.88 -20.08 -3.40
C ASP A 7 -10.99 -19.11 -3.88
N GLN A 8 -11.77 -18.54 -2.95
CA GLN A 8 -12.71 -17.47 -3.28
C GLN A 8 -12.00 -16.16 -3.62
N LEU A 9 -10.96 -15.79 -2.86
CA LEU A 9 -10.14 -14.61 -3.16
C LEU A 9 -9.37 -14.72 -4.48
N ALA A 10 -8.98 -15.94 -4.85
CA ALA A 10 -8.35 -16.24 -6.13
C ALA A 10 -9.36 -16.33 -7.29
N GLY A 11 -10.66 -16.17 -7.04
CA GLY A 11 -11.72 -16.27 -8.06
C GLY A 11 -11.94 -17.68 -8.62
N LYS A 12 -11.37 -18.71 -7.98
CA LYS A 12 -11.59 -20.12 -8.39
C LYS A 12 -12.97 -20.61 -7.96
N VAL A 13 -13.48 -20.06 -6.86
CA VAL A 13 -14.82 -20.33 -6.32
C VAL A 13 -15.53 -18.99 -6.15
N PRO A 14 -16.80 -18.83 -6.57
CA PRO A 14 -17.52 -17.59 -6.33
C PRO A 14 -17.77 -17.38 -4.83
N LEU A 15 -18.02 -16.12 -4.45
CA LEU A 15 -18.60 -15.81 -3.14
C LEU A 15 -19.98 -16.48 -3.01
N THR A 16 -20.36 -16.90 -1.80
CA THR A 16 -21.75 -17.35 -1.57
C THR A 16 -22.71 -16.18 -1.77
N ALA A 17 -23.99 -16.48 -1.98
CA ALA A 17 -25.02 -15.46 -2.15
C ALA A 17 -25.05 -14.47 -0.97
N GLU A 18 -24.89 -14.98 0.25
CA GLU A 18 -24.86 -14.17 1.47
C GLU A 18 -23.61 -13.30 1.54
N GLN A 19 -22.43 -13.86 1.23
CA GLN A 19 -21.17 -13.11 1.23
C GLN A 19 -21.22 -11.97 0.20
N ALA A 20 -21.70 -12.26 -1.00
CA ALA A 20 -21.79 -11.29 -2.09
C ALA A 20 -22.86 -10.21 -1.81
N SER A 21 -23.98 -10.58 -1.18
CA SER A 21 -25.01 -9.63 -0.76
C SER A 21 -24.50 -8.67 0.32
N VAL A 22 -23.80 -9.18 1.34
CA VAL A 22 -23.19 -8.36 2.39
C VAL A 22 -22.18 -7.38 1.79
N LEU A 23 -21.31 -7.85 0.89
CA LEU A 23 -20.33 -6.99 0.21
C LEU A 23 -21.02 -5.87 -0.59
N SER A 24 -22.08 -6.20 -1.30
CA SER A 24 -22.86 -5.24 -2.10
C SER A 24 -23.57 -4.19 -1.24
N GLN A 25 -24.08 -4.58 -0.08
CA GLN A 25 -24.70 -3.64 0.86
C GLN A 25 -23.67 -2.71 1.51
N LEU A 26 -22.50 -3.24 1.89
CA LEU A 26 -21.40 -2.43 2.41
C LEU A 26 -20.95 -1.40 1.37
N GLN A 27 -20.81 -1.80 0.10
CA GLN A 27 -20.52 -0.88 -0.99
C GLN A 27 -21.52 0.30 -1.02
N ALA A 28 -22.83 0.01 -1.02
CA ALA A 28 -23.85 1.04 -1.10
C ALA A 28 -23.86 1.97 0.12
N GLN A 29 -23.58 1.45 1.32
CA GLN A 29 -23.50 2.24 2.55
C GLN A 29 -22.28 3.15 2.56
N GLU A 30 -21.13 2.64 2.12
CA GLU A 30 -19.85 3.35 2.17
C GLU A 30 -19.69 4.34 1.00
N HIS A 31 -20.34 4.11 -0.15
CA HIS A 31 -20.05 4.81 -1.40
C HIS A 31 -20.04 6.35 -1.30
N GLY A 32 -21.03 6.91 -0.59
CA GLY A 32 -21.21 8.36 -0.43
C GLY A 32 -20.48 8.96 0.79
N MET A 33 -19.78 8.15 1.58
CA MET A 33 -19.11 8.62 2.78
C MET A 33 -17.77 9.31 2.45
N SER A 34 -17.41 10.35 3.20
CA SER A 34 -16.05 10.91 3.17
C SER A 34 -15.07 9.94 3.84
N VAL A 35 -13.77 10.09 3.56
CA VAL A 35 -12.73 9.28 4.23
C VAL A 35 -12.76 9.47 5.75
N ASP A 36 -13.00 10.69 6.23
CA ASP A 36 -13.13 10.98 7.67
C ASP A 36 -14.35 10.25 8.28
N ALA A 37 -15.47 10.20 7.55
CA ALA A 37 -16.67 9.49 7.98
C ALA A 37 -16.45 7.97 7.98
N LEU A 38 -15.72 7.45 6.99
CA LEU A 38 -15.32 6.03 6.91
C LEU A 38 -14.40 5.66 8.07
N THR A 39 -13.43 6.52 8.38
CA THR A 39 -12.52 6.36 9.53
C THR A 39 -13.30 6.41 10.84
N THR A 40 -14.25 7.32 10.97
CA THR A 40 -15.12 7.39 12.16
C THR A 40 -15.99 6.15 12.29
N ALA A 41 -16.51 5.60 11.19
CA ALA A 41 -17.29 4.37 11.18
C ALA A 41 -16.42 3.16 11.57
N GLU A 42 -15.20 3.08 11.03
CA GLU A 42 -14.20 2.06 11.36
C GLU A 42 -13.94 2.04 12.88
N GLN A 43 -13.66 3.20 13.47
CA GLN A 43 -13.39 3.32 14.91
C GLN A 43 -14.59 2.91 15.76
N ARG A 44 -15.82 3.23 15.33
CA ARG A 44 -17.05 2.86 16.03
C ARG A 44 -17.31 1.35 16.04
N LEU A 45 -16.78 0.60 15.06
CA LEU A 45 -16.91 -0.85 15.00
C LEU A 45 -16.04 -1.60 16.02
N GLY A 46 -15.07 -0.92 16.66
CA GLY A 46 -14.24 -1.47 17.73
C GLY A 46 -13.52 -2.75 17.30
N ALA A 47 -13.87 -3.88 17.90
CA ALA A 47 -13.26 -5.18 17.56
C ALA A 47 -13.51 -5.62 16.10
N GLN A 48 -14.54 -5.08 15.44
CA GLN A 48 -14.91 -5.42 14.06
C GLN A 48 -14.42 -4.39 13.03
N ARG A 49 -13.54 -3.46 13.43
CA ARG A 49 -13.09 -2.35 12.61
C ARG A 49 -12.46 -2.74 11.26
N GLY A 50 -11.81 -3.90 11.20
CA GLY A 50 -11.30 -4.48 9.96
C GLY A 50 -12.37 -4.81 8.91
N MET A 51 -13.67 -4.75 9.23
CA MET A 51 -14.75 -4.99 8.28
C MET A 51 -14.72 -4.02 7.08
N ILE A 52 -14.43 -2.73 7.31
CA ILE A 52 -14.36 -1.72 6.25
C ILE A 52 -13.14 -1.96 5.36
N ALA A 53 -11.98 -2.25 5.97
CA ALA A 53 -10.78 -2.59 5.21
C ALA A 53 -10.98 -3.85 4.36
N ASN A 54 -11.58 -4.90 4.94
CA ASN A 54 -11.85 -6.15 4.24
C ASN A 54 -12.87 -5.96 3.12
N SER A 55 -13.89 -5.09 3.29
CA SER A 55 -14.84 -4.79 2.22
C SER A 55 -14.13 -4.14 1.04
N TRP A 56 -13.21 -3.21 1.28
CA TRP A 56 -12.45 -2.54 0.22
C TRP A 56 -11.51 -3.49 -0.51
N GLN A 57 -10.82 -4.37 0.21
CA GLN A 57 -9.97 -5.39 -0.40
C GLN A 57 -10.78 -6.32 -1.30
N LEU A 58 -11.97 -6.75 -0.87
CA LEU A 58 -12.86 -7.59 -1.67
C LEU A 58 -13.47 -6.87 -2.87
N MET A 59 -13.96 -5.64 -2.68
CA MET A 59 -14.54 -4.82 -3.75
C MET A 59 -13.51 -4.45 -4.82
N SER A 60 -12.24 -4.30 -4.43
CA SER A 60 -11.16 -3.97 -5.36
C SER A 60 -10.45 -5.19 -5.96
N ASN A 61 -10.74 -6.41 -5.49
CA ASN A 61 -10.11 -7.62 -6.01
C ASN A 61 -10.67 -7.96 -7.40
N PRO A 62 -9.85 -7.95 -8.47
CA PRO A 62 -10.32 -8.19 -9.83
C PRO A 62 -10.75 -9.66 -10.06
N ASN A 63 -10.45 -10.58 -9.15
CA ASN A 63 -10.90 -11.97 -9.27
C ASN A 63 -12.29 -12.21 -8.66
N ILE A 64 -12.86 -11.20 -8.01
CA ILE A 64 -14.16 -11.30 -7.34
C ILE A 64 -15.23 -10.60 -8.19
N SER A 65 -16.39 -11.24 -8.29
CA SER A 65 -17.61 -10.63 -8.81
C SER A 65 -18.69 -10.67 -7.74
N PHE A 66 -19.50 -9.62 -7.66
CA PHE A 66 -20.58 -9.53 -6.70
C PHE A 66 -21.79 -8.78 -7.31
N PRO A 67 -23.00 -8.97 -6.75
CA PRO A 67 -24.19 -8.28 -7.22
C PRO A 67 -24.05 -6.77 -7.21
N LYS A 68 -24.58 -6.11 -8.23
CA LYS A 68 -24.69 -4.67 -8.29
C LYS A 68 -25.86 -4.23 -7.42
N THR A 69 -25.58 -3.37 -6.44
CA THR A 69 -26.62 -2.65 -5.70
C THR A 69 -26.56 -1.18 -6.10
N GLN A 70 -27.71 -0.52 -6.13
CA GLN A 70 -27.73 0.92 -6.36
C GLN A 70 -26.95 1.61 -5.23
N LEU A 71 -26.12 2.59 -5.57
CA LEU A 71 -25.16 3.20 -4.62
C LEU A 71 -25.84 4.26 -3.73
N THR A 72 -26.95 3.86 -3.12
CA THR A 72 -27.76 4.63 -2.19
C THR A 72 -28.10 3.78 -0.97
N VAL A 73 -28.13 4.41 0.21
CA VAL A 73 -28.43 3.70 1.47
C VAL A 73 -29.84 3.09 1.40
N GLY A 74 -29.95 1.78 1.69
CA GLY A 74 -31.21 1.04 1.69
C GLY A 74 -31.63 0.49 0.32
N ALA A 75 -30.81 0.63 -0.72
CA ALA A 75 -31.06 0.02 -2.01
C ALA A 75 -31.15 -1.52 -1.92
N LYS A 76 -32.10 -2.09 -2.65
CA LYS A 76 -32.20 -3.54 -2.82
C LYS A 76 -31.22 -4.00 -3.89
N GLN A 77 -30.67 -5.19 -3.69
CA GLN A 77 -29.75 -5.83 -4.61
C GLN A 77 -30.41 -6.04 -5.99
N GLY A 78 -29.69 -5.70 -7.06
CA GLY A 78 -30.10 -5.97 -8.44
C GLY A 78 -29.73 -7.38 -8.91
N SER A 79 -30.12 -7.71 -10.15
CA SER A 79 -29.77 -8.96 -10.82
C SER A 79 -28.40 -8.94 -11.51
N ASP A 80 -27.91 -7.75 -11.84
CA ASP A 80 -26.63 -7.58 -12.53
C ASP A 80 -25.46 -7.85 -11.58
N THR A 81 -24.34 -8.32 -12.12
CA THR A 81 -23.10 -8.48 -11.37
C THR A 81 -22.04 -7.50 -11.86
N VAL A 82 -21.17 -7.08 -10.94
CA VAL A 82 -20.00 -6.25 -11.24
C VAL A 82 -18.74 -7.01 -10.85
N LYS A 83 -17.68 -6.78 -11.62
CA LYS A 83 -16.33 -7.26 -11.31
C LYS A 83 -15.66 -6.27 -10.37
N GLY A 84 -14.87 -6.78 -9.42
CA GLY A 84 -14.11 -5.96 -8.51
C GLY A 84 -13.07 -5.09 -9.22
N GLY A 85 -12.72 -3.98 -8.58
CA GLY A 85 -11.75 -3.00 -9.05
C GLY A 85 -11.89 -1.64 -8.37
N ILE A 86 -11.04 -0.68 -8.71
CA ILE A 86 -11.05 0.66 -8.09
C ILE A 86 -12.41 1.36 -8.18
N SER A 87 -13.13 1.18 -9.29
CA SER A 87 -14.44 1.80 -9.49
C SER A 87 -15.51 1.33 -8.48
N GLN A 88 -15.24 0.25 -7.75
CA GLN A 88 -16.13 -0.30 -6.75
C GLN A 88 -15.88 0.25 -5.33
N LEU A 89 -14.79 0.98 -5.10
CA LEU A 89 -14.47 1.60 -3.82
C LEU A 89 -15.38 2.81 -3.52
N PRO A 90 -15.40 3.33 -2.28
CA PRO A 90 -16.06 4.59 -1.98
C PRO A 90 -15.56 5.75 -2.84
N ALA A 91 -16.45 6.67 -3.24
CA ALA A 91 -16.10 7.75 -4.17
C ALA A 91 -14.96 8.64 -3.62
N SER A 92 -14.96 8.88 -2.31
CA SER A 92 -13.92 9.66 -1.62
C SER A 92 -12.56 8.96 -1.62
N VAL A 93 -12.54 7.62 -1.51
CA VAL A 93 -11.32 6.80 -1.59
C VAL A 93 -10.78 6.84 -3.03
N GLN A 94 -11.65 6.66 -4.03
CA GLN A 94 -11.25 6.77 -5.44
C GLN A 94 -10.66 8.16 -5.75
N GLN A 95 -11.26 9.22 -5.22
CA GLN A 95 -10.77 10.59 -5.40
C GLN A 95 -9.38 10.78 -4.78
N ALA A 96 -9.15 10.30 -3.56
CA ALA A 96 -7.85 10.40 -2.90
C ALA A 96 -6.76 9.65 -3.68
N LEU A 97 -7.05 8.42 -4.11
CA LEU A 97 -6.11 7.56 -4.86
C LEU A 97 -5.73 8.15 -6.23
N ASN A 98 -6.70 8.72 -6.95
CA ASN A 98 -6.49 9.26 -8.30
C ASN A 98 -6.00 10.72 -8.31
N SER A 99 -5.90 11.36 -7.14
CA SER A 99 -5.50 12.75 -7.06
C SER A 99 -4.02 12.95 -7.43
N PRO A 100 -3.67 14.04 -8.12
CA PRO A 100 -2.28 14.31 -8.50
C PRO A 100 -1.42 14.72 -7.29
N ASN A 101 -0.11 14.56 -7.44
CA ASN A 101 0.90 15.01 -6.48
C ASN A 101 0.62 14.54 -5.04
N ALA A 102 1.02 15.34 -4.05
CA ALA A 102 0.77 15.12 -2.63
C ALA A 102 -0.57 15.71 -2.13
N ILE A 103 -1.56 15.91 -3.01
CA ILE A 103 -2.91 16.28 -2.57
C ILE A 103 -3.57 15.06 -1.91
N PHE A 104 -4.49 15.30 -0.97
CA PHE A 104 -5.18 14.27 -0.17
C PHE A 104 -4.24 13.47 0.76
N MET A 105 -3.12 14.06 1.18
CA MET A 105 -2.19 13.42 2.13
C MET A 105 -2.88 12.92 3.41
N HIS A 106 -3.73 13.75 4.03
CA HIS A 106 -4.46 13.35 5.23
C HIS A 106 -5.34 12.12 4.97
N GLN A 107 -6.13 12.16 3.89
CA GLN A 107 -7.01 11.07 3.51
C GLN A 107 -6.22 9.81 3.15
N MET A 108 -5.05 9.93 2.51
CA MET A 108 -4.18 8.78 2.25
C MET A 108 -3.63 8.16 3.52
N ASN A 109 -3.31 8.99 4.53
CA ASN A 109 -2.90 8.49 5.84
C ASN A 109 -4.04 7.73 6.55
N ASP A 110 -5.27 8.26 6.46
CA ASP A 110 -6.46 7.62 7.03
C ASP A 110 -6.81 6.30 6.30
N ILE A 111 -6.77 6.31 4.96
CA ILE A 111 -6.96 5.10 4.13
C ILE A 111 -5.91 4.04 4.50
N ALA A 112 -4.65 4.44 4.67
CA ALA A 112 -3.60 3.52 5.10
C ALA A 112 -3.85 2.97 6.52
N GLY A 113 -4.39 3.79 7.42
CA GLY A 113 -4.83 3.37 8.75
C GLY A 113 -5.91 2.28 8.67
N ILE A 114 -6.98 2.54 7.93
CA ILE A 114 -8.08 1.59 7.73
C ILE A 114 -7.54 0.28 7.16
N VAL A 115 -6.75 0.33 6.09
CA VAL A 115 -6.19 -0.88 5.45
C VAL A 115 -5.32 -1.70 6.43
N LYS A 116 -4.52 -1.03 7.28
CA LYS A 116 -3.70 -1.72 8.31
C LYS A 116 -4.52 -2.45 9.36
N ASP A 117 -5.72 -1.98 9.66
CA ASP A 117 -6.64 -2.60 10.62
C ASP A 117 -7.46 -3.76 10.01
N GLY A 118 -7.33 -3.99 8.69
CA GLY A 118 -7.89 -5.13 7.99
C GLY A 118 -7.17 -6.46 8.24
N ASP A 119 -7.76 -7.53 7.72
CA ASP A 119 -7.15 -8.85 7.70
C ASP A 119 -6.26 -9.01 6.46
N ARG A 120 -4.98 -9.27 6.71
CA ARG A 120 -3.94 -9.42 5.68
C ARG A 120 -4.24 -10.56 4.70
N GLY A 121 -5.06 -11.54 5.09
CA GLY A 121 -5.50 -12.61 4.20
C GLY A 121 -6.27 -12.12 2.98
N PHE A 122 -6.89 -10.93 3.05
CA PHE A 122 -7.60 -10.30 1.93
C PHE A 122 -6.70 -9.47 1.01
N GLN A 123 -5.47 -9.15 1.43
CA GLN A 123 -4.52 -8.31 0.70
C GLN A 123 -3.71 -9.15 -0.30
N THR A 124 -4.40 -9.63 -1.34
CA THR A 124 -3.79 -10.48 -2.36
C THR A 124 -4.23 -10.04 -3.75
N ASN A 125 -3.29 -9.45 -4.49
CA ASN A 125 -3.49 -8.96 -5.85
C ASN A 125 -4.70 -8.02 -5.99
N THR A 126 -4.87 -7.07 -5.07
CA THR A 126 -6.03 -6.18 -5.10
C THR A 126 -5.73 -4.88 -5.84
N GLU A 127 -6.73 -4.31 -6.50
CA GLU A 127 -6.55 -3.03 -7.17
C GLU A 127 -6.37 -1.89 -6.16
N LEU A 128 -6.95 -1.99 -4.96
CA LEU A 128 -6.72 -1.01 -3.88
C LEU A 128 -5.24 -0.90 -3.55
N ASP A 129 -4.57 -2.03 -3.34
CA ASP A 129 -3.15 -2.05 -2.98
C ASP A 129 -2.30 -1.50 -4.15
N ARG A 130 -2.67 -1.80 -5.42
CA ARG A 130 -2.04 -1.22 -6.62
C ARG A 130 -2.20 0.30 -6.70
N ALA A 131 -3.40 0.81 -6.43
CA ALA A 131 -3.65 2.25 -6.47
C ALA A 131 -2.95 2.97 -5.31
N MET A 132 -2.89 2.36 -4.12
CA MET A 132 -2.19 2.93 -2.97
C MET A 132 -0.68 3.03 -3.22
N ILE A 133 -0.04 1.98 -3.75
CA ILE A 133 1.40 2.04 -4.07
C ILE A 133 1.70 2.99 -5.24
N HIS A 134 0.80 3.06 -6.23
CA HIS A 134 0.88 4.06 -7.30
C HIS A 134 0.78 5.48 -6.73
N LYS A 135 -0.18 5.74 -5.85
CA LYS A 135 -0.33 7.04 -5.18
C LYS A 135 0.89 7.41 -4.35
N ALA A 136 1.47 6.46 -3.59
CA ALA A 136 2.73 6.68 -2.89
C ALA A 136 3.86 7.08 -3.87
N SER A 137 3.93 6.44 -5.04
CA SER A 137 4.92 6.77 -6.08
C SER A 137 4.73 8.20 -6.61
N VAL A 138 3.48 8.60 -6.86
CA VAL A 138 3.12 9.98 -7.28
C VAL A 138 3.49 11.00 -6.20
N MET A 139 3.25 10.70 -4.92
CA MET A 139 3.60 11.57 -3.81
C MET A 139 5.12 11.77 -3.69
N MET A 140 5.89 10.69 -3.87
CA MET A 140 7.35 10.73 -3.85
C MET A 140 7.98 11.36 -5.10
N ASP A 141 7.21 11.57 -6.18
CA ASP A 141 7.71 12.24 -7.39
C ASP A 141 7.56 13.77 -7.35
N THR A 142 7.14 14.31 -6.21
CA THR A 142 6.96 15.75 -6.05
C THR A 142 8.31 16.47 -5.86
N PRO A 143 8.43 17.76 -6.27
CA PRO A 143 9.67 18.51 -6.06
C PRO A 143 10.11 18.55 -4.60
N ILE A 144 9.16 18.68 -3.66
CA ILE A 144 9.42 18.70 -2.21
C ILE A 144 10.08 17.41 -1.70
N TRP A 145 9.80 16.26 -2.32
CA TRP A 145 10.47 15.00 -2.02
C TRP A 145 11.93 15.01 -2.52
N HIS A 146 12.16 15.43 -3.76
CA HIS A 146 13.48 15.41 -4.39
C HIS A 146 14.46 16.47 -3.84
N ILE A 147 13.95 17.53 -3.24
CA ILE A 147 14.76 18.61 -2.65
C ILE A 147 14.88 18.54 -1.14
N ASP A 148 14.36 17.48 -0.51
CA ASP A 148 14.42 17.28 0.94
C ASP A 148 15.85 17.50 1.47
N PRO A 149 16.08 18.53 2.31
CA PRO A 149 17.43 18.83 2.78
C PRO A 149 17.98 17.74 3.71
N ALA A 150 17.11 17.02 4.44
CA ALA A 150 17.54 15.89 5.29
C ALA A 150 18.10 14.74 4.43
N SER A 151 17.48 14.45 3.30
CA SER A 151 17.98 13.51 2.28
C SER A 151 19.30 13.94 1.65
N ARG A 152 19.65 15.22 1.71
CA ARG A 152 20.93 15.78 1.25
C ARG A 152 21.98 15.89 2.37
N GLY A 153 21.72 15.30 3.54
CA GLY A 153 22.66 15.26 4.67
C GLY A 153 22.68 16.54 5.52
N GLN A 154 21.71 17.44 5.34
CA GLN A 154 21.56 18.60 6.21
C GLN A 154 20.93 18.18 7.54
N ASN A 155 21.38 18.78 8.64
CA ASN A 155 20.83 18.54 9.98
C ASN A 155 19.58 19.40 10.20
N VAL A 156 18.52 19.11 9.45
CA VAL A 156 17.22 19.80 9.56
C VAL A 156 16.15 18.83 10.07
N GLU A 157 15.04 19.38 10.54
CA GLU A 157 13.85 18.58 10.84
C GLU A 157 13.35 17.90 9.57
N ARG A 158 12.93 16.64 9.72
CA ARG A 158 12.39 15.82 8.64
C ARG A 158 10.96 16.23 8.35
N ASP A 159 10.51 16.12 7.10
CA ASP A 159 9.14 16.44 6.72
C ASP A 159 8.14 15.75 7.70
N PRO A 160 7.35 16.52 8.44
CA PRO A 160 6.52 15.96 9.50
C PRO A 160 5.24 15.32 9.00
N ALA A 161 4.86 15.51 7.72
CA ALA A 161 3.55 15.11 7.19
C ALA A 161 3.66 14.17 5.99
N LEU A 162 4.45 14.52 4.97
CA LEU A 162 4.57 13.74 3.73
C LEU A 162 5.27 12.40 3.98
N ASP A 163 6.41 12.42 4.68
CA ASP A 163 7.20 11.22 4.98
C ASP A 163 6.42 10.18 5.79
N PRO A 164 5.76 10.53 6.92
CA PRO A 164 4.92 9.59 7.65
C PRO A 164 3.76 9.04 6.83
N THR A 165 3.12 9.86 5.99
CA THR A 165 2.00 9.43 5.15
C THR A 165 2.47 8.40 4.13
N VAL A 166 3.55 8.67 3.40
CA VAL A 166 4.10 7.72 2.43
C VAL A 166 4.54 6.43 3.11
N SER A 167 5.23 6.52 4.26
CA SER A 167 5.63 5.35 5.05
C SER A 167 4.40 4.52 5.48
N ASN A 168 3.33 5.19 5.91
CA ASN A 168 2.10 4.51 6.30
C ASN A 168 1.42 3.80 5.13
N VAL A 169 1.30 4.45 3.98
CA VAL A 169 0.74 3.85 2.76
C VAL A 169 1.54 2.62 2.34
N LEU A 170 2.87 2.73 2.26
CA LEU A 170 3.74 1.62 1.85
C LEU A 170 3.68 0.45 2.85
N SER A 171 3.64 0.77 4.14
CA SER A 171 3.47 -0.25 5.18
C SER A 171 2.11 -0.95 5.09
N ALA A 172 1.03 -0.23 4.74
CA ALA A 172 -0.32 -0.79 4.63
C ALA A 172 -0.46 -1.80 3.49
N VAL A 173 0.15 -1.51 2.32
CA VAL A 173 0.09 -2.39 1.13
C VAL A 173 1.11 -3.51 1.15
N SER A 174 2.11 -3.44 2.04
CA SER A 174 3.21 -4.40 2.08
C SER A 174 2.82 -5.89 2.18
N PRO A 175 1.67 -6.28 2.77
CA PRO A 175 1.23 -7.67 2.76
C PRO A 175 0.88 -8.21 1.36
N ASP A 176 0.47 -7.35 0.42
CA ASP A 176 0.25 -7.74 -0.97
C ASP A 176 1.58 -7.80 -1.74
N HIS A 177 2.31 -8.88 -1.52
CA HIS A 177 3.63 -9.07 -2.10
C HIS A 177 3.64 -9.11 -3.62
N GLN A 178 2.54 -9.52 -4.26
CA GLN A 178 2.44 -9.51 -5.72
C GLN A 178 2.42 -8.08 -6.25
N VAL A 179 1.60 -7.21 -5.65
CA VAL A 179 1.53 -5.79 -6.04
C VAL A 179 2.87 -5.08 -5.81
N VAL A 180 3.53 -5.34 -4.67
CA VAL A 180 4.86 -4.79 -4.39
C VAL A 180 5.89 -5.27 -5.42
N HIS A 181 5.90 -6.57 -5.72
CA HIS A 181 6.79 -7.16 -6.71
C HIS A 181 6.56 -6.55 -8.10
N ASP A 182 5.31 -6.48 -8.56
CA ASP A 182 4.95 -5.95 -9.87
C ASP A 182 5.37 -4.48 -10.02
N THR A 183 5.16 -3.67 -8.98
CA THR A 183 5.57 -2.26 -8.96
C THR A 183 7.07 -2.12 -9.16
N ILE A 184 7.86 -2.92 -8.45
CA ILE A 184 9.33 -2.88 -8.56
C ILE A 184 9.80 -3.37 -9.94
N LYS A 185 9.03 -4.25 -10.58
CA LYS A 185 9.33 -4.79 -11.90
C LYS A 185 8.81 -3.93 -13.06
N SER A 186 8.16 -2.80 -12.79
CA SER A 186 7.52 -1.93 -13.79
C SER A 186 8.50 -1.07 -14.59
N GLY A 187 9.67 -1.61 -14.97
CA GLY A 187 10.68 -0.93 -15.78
C GLY A 187 11.11 0.43 -15.21
N ALA A 188 11.04 1.48 -16.03
CA ALA A 188 11.45 2.83 -15.65
C ALA A 188 10.67 3.39 -14.44
N ASP A 189 9.39 3.04 -14.30
CA ASP A 189 8.58 3.45 -13.15
C ASP A 189 9.02 2.72 -11.87
N GLY A 190 9.36 1.43 -12.00
CA GLY A 190 9.96 0.64 -10.92
C GLY A 190 11.31 1.22 -10.46
N ASP A 191 12.18 1.58 -11.41
CA ASP A 191 13.49 2.20 -11.11
C ASP A 191 13.33 3.56 -10.41
N LYS A 192 12.36 4.36 -10.86
CA LYS A 192 12.00 5.63 -10.23
C LYS A 192 11.48 5.44 -8.81
N PHE A 193 10.57 4.50 -8.61
CA PHE A 193 10.07 4.13 -7.28
C PHE A 193 11.20 3.71 -6.35
N LEU A 194 12.07 2.78 -6.81
CA LEU A 194 13.23 2.31 -6.05
C LEU A 194 14.18 3.45 -5.72
N ARG A 195 14.47 4.36 -6.67
CA ARG A 195 15.32 5.53 -6.41
C ARG A 195 14.72 6.40 -5.32
N ASN A 196 13.42 6.70 -5.41
CA ASN A 196 12.74 7.57 -4.46
C ASN A 196 12.75 7.01 -3.04
N ILE A 197 12.54 5.70 -2.85
CA ILE A 197 12.58 5.09 -1.51
C ILE A 197 14.00 4.88 -0.97
N THR A 198 14.99 4.65 -1.84
CA THR A 198 16.38 4.37 -1.43
C THR A 198 17.24 5.60 -1.23
N HIS A 199 16.86 6.75 -1.81
CA HIS A 199 17.61 8.01 -1.69
C HIS A 199 16.96 9.01 -0.72
N HIS A 200 15.78 8.69 -0.18
CA HIS A 200 15.09 9.54 0.81
C HIS A 200 15.50 9.25 2.25
N TYR A 201 15.61 10.26 3.11
CA TYR A 201 15.97 10.13 4.52
C TYR A 201 14.74 10.05 5.43
N TRP A 202 14.27 8.82 5.59
CA TRP A 202 13.05 8.48 6.31
C TRP A 202 13.00 8.92 7.79
N LYS A 203 11.86 9.49 8.22
CA LYS A 203 11.61 9.88 9.62
C LYS A 203 11.62 8.70 10.58
N ASP A 204 11.05 7.58 10.16
CA ASP A 204 10.99 6.34 10.93
C ASP A 204 12.27 5.48 10.83
N ASN A 205 13.30 5.96 10.12
CA ASN A 205 14.44 5.14 9.69
C ASN A 205 13.98 3.88 8.92
N GLY A 206 13.07 4.06 7.96
CA GLY A 206 12.58 3.07 6.98
C GLY A 206 11.85 1.87 7.58
N GLN A 207 11.35 1.97 8.80
CA GLN A 207 10.60 0.90 9.45
C GLN A 207 9.32 0.54 8.68
N GLY A 208 8.61 1.52 8.10
CA GLY A 208 7.44 1.26 7.28
C GLY A 208 7.73 0.62 5.93
N LEU A 209 8.96 0.74 5.42
CA LEU A 209 9.40 0.12 4.16
C LEU A 209 9.88 -1.33 4.32
N ASP A 210 10.41 -1.64 5.50
CA ASP A 210 11.06 -2.92 5.79
C ASP A 210 10.16 -4.15 5.50
N PRO A 211 8.82 -4.12 5.74
CA PRO A 211 7.91 -5.17 5.28
C PRO A 211 7.88 -5.38 3.76
N CYS A 212 7.89 -4.32 2.94
CA CYS A 212 7.90 -4.44 1.48
C CYS A 212 9.12 -5.21 0.99
N PHE A 213 10.29 -4.95 1.58
CA PHE A 213 11.55 -5.60 1.21
C PHE A 213 11.67 -7.03 1.74
N ARG A 214 11.13 -7.30 2.95
CA ARG A 214 11.07 -8.67 3.49
C ARG A 214 10.27 -9.61 2.59
N GLY A 215 9.14 -9.16 2.06
CA GLY A 215 8.32 -9.93 1.11
C GLY A 215 9.07 -10.33 -0.16
N LEU A 216 10.09 -9.54 -0.54
CA LEU A 216 10.96 -9.78 -1.70
C LEU A 216 12.20 -10.62 -1.36
N GLY A 217 12.32 -11.12 -0.12
CA GLY A 217 13.47 -11.89 0.33
C GLY A 217 14.72 -11.05 0.67
N ILE A 218 14.59 -9.72 0.74
CA ILE A 218 15.70 -8.84 1.13
C ILE A 218 15.79 -8.82 2.66
N ARG A 219 16.91 -9.31 3.20
CA ARG A 219 17.13 -9.43 4.64
C ARG A 219 17.47 -8.07 5.25
N ARG A 220 16.45 -7.39 5.77
CA ARG A 220 16.49 -6.19 6.61
C ARG A 220 16.99 -4.93 5.90
N TRP A 221 16.11 -3.93 5.82
CA TRP A 221 16.53 -2.57 5.47
C TRP A 221 17.23 -1.95 6.68
N SER A 222 18.54 -1.72 6.60
CA SER A 222 19.26 -0.89 7.58
C SER A 222 20.27 0.00 6.86
N ARG A 223 20.07 1.32 6.90
CA ARG A 223 21.19 2.24 6.66
C ARG A 223 22.10 2.19 7.88
N GLY A 224 23.34 1.75 7.66
CA GLY A 224 24.33 1.59 8.71
C GLY A 224 24.59 2.90 9.44
N ARG A 225 24.14 3.00 10.70
CA ARG A 225 24.75 3.93 11.66
C ARG A 225 26.04 3.31 12.16
N ARG A 226 27.19 3.73 11.65
CA ARG A 226 28.42 3.65 12.46
C ARG A 226 28.33 4.76 13.50
N LYS A 227 28.21 4.40 14.78
CA LYS A 227 28.37 5.35 15.89
C LYS A 227 29.76 6.00 15.76
N GLY A 228 29.80 7.33 15.66
CA GLY A 228 31.03 8.11 15.88
C GLY A 228 31.90 8.45 14.66
N SER A 229 31.35 8.68 13.47
CA SER A 229 32.14 9.22 12.34
C SER A 229 31.43 10.40 11.65
N PRO A 230 32.17 11.44 11.23
CA PRO A 230 31.58 12.61 10.57
C PRO A 230 30.93 12.22 9.22
N PRO A 231 29.93 12.99 8.75
CA PRO A 231 29.15 12.65 7.57
C PRO A 231 30.06 12.64 6.34
N LYS A 232 30.25 11.47 5.73
CA LYS A 232 30.79 11.37 4.37
C LYS A 232 29.65 11.49 3.35
N PRO A 233 29.86 12.19 2.22
CA PRO A 233 28.87 12.30 1.16
C PRO A 233 28.51 10.93 0.57
N PRO A 234 27.29 10.76 0.00
CA PRO A 234 26.74 9.46 -0.35
C PRO A 234 27.49 8.89 -1.56
N THR A 235 28.25 7.83 -1.32
CA THR A 235 28.81 6.95 -2.38
C THR A 235 28.36 5.50 -2.21
N SER A 236 27.34 5.26 -1.39
CA SER A 236 26.81 3.90 -1.20
C SER A 236 25.74 3.59 -2.23
N THR A 237 26.19 3.13 -3.39
CA THR A 237 25.36 2.42 -4.37
C THR A 237 24.78 1.16 -3.72
N VAL A 238 23.47 1.10 -3.51
CA VAL A 238 22.78 -0.14 -3.18
C VAL A 238 22.62 -0.93 -4.48
N HIS A 239 23.52 -1.90 -4.72
CA HIS A 239 23.35 -2.85 -5.82
C HIS A 239 22.25 -3.85 -5.45
N ILE A 240 21.03 -3.63 -5.96
CA ILE A 240 19.97 -4.64 -5.98
C ILE A 240 20.14 -5.44 -7.28
N SER A 241 20.92 -6.54 -7.23
CA SER A 241 20.97 -7.49 -8.33
C SER A 241 19.72 -8.35 -8.30
N VAL A 242 18.73 -8.03 -9.14
CA VAL A 242 17.56 -8.89 -9.31
C VAL A 242 17.92 -10.01 -10.29
N VAL A 243 18.31 -11.17 -9.76
CA VAL A 243 18.53 -12.38 -10.58
C VAL A 243 17.19 -13.07 -10.79
N THR A 244 16.81 -13.23 -12.06
CA THR A 244 15.67 -14.05 -12.48
C THR A 244 16.03 -15.54 -12.40
N SER A 245 15.09 -16.31 -11.83
CA SER A 245 14.97 -17.77 -11.92
C SER A 245 15.74 -18.62 -10.90
N ARG A 246 14.93 -19.34 -10.10
CA ARG A 246 15.16 -20.60 -9.38
C ARG A 246 16.41 -20.70 -8.48
N SER A 247 16.11 -20.87 -7.18
CA SER A 247 16.99 -21.31 -6.09
C SER A 247 17.75 -20.20 -5.34
N CYS A 248 17.27 -19.94 -4.12
CA CYS A 248 18.00 -19.49 -2.93
C CYS A 248 19.15 -18.47 -3.11
N CYS A 249 18.91 -17.19 -2.84
CA CYS A 249 19.98 -16.19 -2.74
C CYS A 249 20.58 -16.12 -1.32
N ILE A 250 21.87 -16.48 -1.25
CA ILE A 250 22.79 -16.24 -0.13
C ILE A 250 23.42 -14.85 -0.32
N PHE A 251 23.50 -14.06 0.75
CA PHE A 251 24.24 -12.80 0.80
C PHE A 251 25.76 -13.09 0.86
N ARG A 252 26.56 -12.59 -0.08
CA ARG A 252 28.03 -12.54 0.04
C ARG A 252 28.47 -11.10 0.30
N GLU A 253 29.00 -10.86 1.50
CA GLU A 253 29.80 -9.68 1.82
C GLU A 253 31.18 -9.84 1.17
N THR A 254 31.53 -8.97 0.23
CA THR A 254 32.94 -8.81 -0.18
C THR A 254 33.53 -7.63 0.55
N THR A 255 34.38 -7.91 1.55
CA THR A 255 35.22 -6.93 2.23
C THR A 255 36.24 -6.37 1.21
N PRO A 256 36.48 -5.05 1.14
CA PRO A 256 37.57 -4.54 0.31
C PRO A 256 38.91 -4.84 0.96
N LEU A 257 39.81 -5.46 0.19
CA LEU A 257 41.23 -5.58 0.49
C LEU A 257 41.82 -4.17 0.65
N ALA A 258 42.35 -3.89 1.83
CA ALA A 258 43.19 -2.73 2.09
C ALA A 258 44.46 -2.82 1.23
N ARG A 259 44.84 -1.71 0.60
CA ARG A 259 46.23 -1.42 0.20
C ARG A 259 46.79 -0.41 1.19
#